data_AF-A0A6V7UN37-F1
#
_entry.id   AF-A0A6V7UN37-F1
#
_cell.length_a   1.000
_cell.length_b   1.000
_cell.length_c   1.000
_cell.angle_alpha   90.00
_cell.angle_beta   90.00
_cell.angle_gamma   90.00
#
_symmetry.space_group_name_H-M   'P 1'
#
loop_
_entity.id
_entity.type
_entity.pdbx_description
1 polymer ?
#
loop_
_entity_poly.entity_id
_entity_poly.type
_entity_poly.pdbx_seq_one_letter_code
_entity_poly.pdbx_strand_id
1 'polypeptide(L)'
;MNLPSIKNDYSYFDIEPITGVVVGVQQKSQLNLGMLRGDLSITRNMRDLIVPIIWINESAIIDSKTREQLQIPIKLFFMLIFLVGFCYFLEVFVFL
;
A
#
# COMPACT_ATOMS: atom_id res chain seq x y z
N MET A 1 20.77 -0.46 -16.94
CA MET A 1 19.31 -0.42 -16.76
C MET A 1 18.85 -1.87 -16.76
N ASN A 2 18.34 -2.37 -15.63
CA ASN A 2 17.93 -3.78 -15.55
C ASN A 2 16.62 -3.97 -16.34
N LEU A 3 16.45 -5.15 -16.94
CA LEU A 3 15.20 -5.50 -17.60
C LEU A 3 14.06 -5.53 -16.55
N PRO A 4 12.84 -5.14 -16.95
CA PRO A 4 11.71 -5.15 -16.05
C PRO A 4 11.48 -6.56 -15.51
N SER A 5 11.35 -6.67 -14.20
CA SER A 5 11.11 -7.93 -13.51
C SER A 5 10.24 -7.70 -12.29
N ILE A 6 9.32 -8.63 -12.04
CA ILE A 6 8.43 -8.57 -10.87
C ILE A 6 9.24 -8.35 -9.59
N LYS A 7 10.34 -9.08 -9.42
CA LYS A 7 11.19 -8.97 -8.23
C LYS A 7 11.72 -7.57 -7.98
N ASN A 8 12.08 -6.84 -9.03
CA ASN A 8 12.72 -5.53 -8.90
C ASN A 8 11.74 -4.37 -9.00
N ASP A 9 10.63 -4.51 -9.71
CA ASP A 9 9.71 -3.41 -10.05
C ASP A 9 8.35 -3.51 -9.35
N TYR A 10 8.12 -4.52 -8.51
CA TYR A 10 6.89 -4.59 -7.73
C TYR A 10 6.79 -3.43 -6.73
N SER A 11 5.55 -2.97 -6.55
CA SER A 11 5.12 -2.07 -5.49
C SER A 11 4.10 -2.78 -4.63
N TYR A 12 4.11 -2.52 -3.32
CA TYR A 12 3.18 -3.12 -2.37
C TYR A 12 2.72 -2.11 -1.32
N PHE A 13 1.54 -2.38 -0.78
CA PHE A 13 0.96 -1.69 0.36
C PHE A 13 0.46 -2.75 1.33
N ASP A 14 1.16 -2.90 2.44
CA ASP A 14 0.72 -3.74 3.55
C ASP A 14 -0.23 -2.93 4.42
N ILE A 15 -1.49 -3.36 4.44
CA ILE A 15 -2.58 -2.67 5.12
C ILE A 15 -3.08 -3.54 6.26
N GLU A 16 -3.21 -2.96 7.44
CA GLU A 16 -3.85 -3.64 8.55
C GLU A 16 -5.37 -3.74 8.28
N PRO A 17 -5.94 -4.96 8.29
CA PRO A 17 -7.28 -5.20 7.74
C PRO A 17 -8.43 -4.57 8.53
N ILE A 18 -8.27 -4.28 9.82
CA ILE A 18 -9.36 -3.79 10.69
C ILE A 18 -9.43 -2.27 10.69
N THR A 19 -8.27 -1.63 10.79
CA THR A 19 -8.10 -0.18 10.89
C THR A 19 -7.86 0.48 9.54
N GLY A 20 -7.43 -0.28 8.53
CA GLY A 20 -7.06 0.23 7.20
C GLY A 20 -5.74 1.01 7.19
N VAL A 21 -4.99 1.01 8.30
CA VAL A 21 -3.72 1.72 8.40
C VAL A 21 -2.64 1.00 7.59
N VAL A 22 -1.89 1.76 6.79
CA VAL A 22 -0.72 1.25 6.07
C VAL A 22 0.41 1.00 7.07
N VAL A 23 0.84 -0.27 7.19
CA VAL A 23 1.93 -0.69 8.09
C VAL A 23 3.25 -0.86 7.35
N GLY A 24 3.20 -1.01 6.03
CA GLY A 24 4.37 -1.09 5.17
C GLY A 24 4.01 -0.67 3.75
N VAL A 25 4.91 0.03 3.09
CA VAL A 25 4.74 0.43 1.69
C VAL A 25 6.08 0.42 0.99
N GLN A 26 6.08 -0.06 -0.23
CA GLN A 26 7.11 0.22 -1.22
C GLN A 26 6.42 0.61 -2.51
N GLN A 27 6.65 1.83 -2.96
CA GLN A 27 6.13 2.36 -4.20
C GLN A 27 7.29 2.68 -5.14
N LYS A 28 7.29 2.05 -6.31
CA LYS A 28 8.24 2.30 -7.38
C LYS A 28 7.54 2.98 -8.53
N SER A 29 8.00 4.17 -8.87
CA SER A 29 7.40 5.03 -9.90
C SER A 29 8.43 5.44 -10.94
N GLN A 30 8.02 5.52 -12.20
CA GLN A 30 8.85 5.98 -13.30
C GLN A 30 8.25 7.26 -13.90
N LEU A 31 9.06 8.32 -13.98
CA LEU A 31 8.68 9.54 -14.68
C LEU A 31 9.07 9.44 -16.15
N ASN A 32 8.09 9.70 -17.00
CA ASN A 32 8.20 9.56 -18.45
C ASN A 32 7.87 10.87 -19.15
N LEU A 33 8.69 11.25 -20.13
CA LEU A 33 8.42 12.35 -21.04
C LEU A 33 7.87 11.83 -22.37
N GLY A 34 6.65 12.22 -22.71
CA GLY A 34 6.12 12.00 -24.05
C GLY A 34 6.72 13.02 -25.00
N MET A 35 7.52 12.57 -25.96
CA MET A 35 8.02 13.40 -27.05
C MET A 35 7.20 13.10 -28.30
N LEU A 36 6.38 14.05 -28.71
CA LEU A 36 5.54 13.96 -29.90
C LEU A 36 6.18 14.76 -31.04
N ARG A 37 6.07 14.22 -32.25
CA ARG A 37 6.45 14.93 -33.47
C ARG A 37 5.58 16.17 -33.61
N GLY A 38 6.24 17.33 -33.68
CA GLY A 38 5.58 18.61 -33.89
C GLY A 38 5.92 19.21 -35.24
N ASP A 39 5.31 20.36 -35.54
CA ASP A 39 5.58 21.12 -36.76
C ASP A 39 6.83 22.01 -36.67
N LEU A 40 7.40 22.13 -35.46
CA LEU A 40 8.67 22.80 -35.21
C LEU A 40 9.82 22.06 -35.91
N SER A 41 10.71 22.79 -36.57
CA SER A 41 11.85 22.23 -37.31
C SER A 41 12.71 21.25 -36.49
N ILE A 42 12.83 21.50 -35.18
CA ILE A 42 13.60 20.65 -34.25
C ILE A 42 12.89 19.34 -33.89
N THR A 43 11.55 19.28 -33.92
CA THR A 43 10.77 18.06 -33.59
C THR A 43 10.13 17.39 -34.80
N ARG A 44 10.22 17.98 -35.99
CA ARG A 44 9.57 17.51 -37.24
C ARG A 44 10.08 16.15 -37.75
N ASN A 45 11.35 15.84 -37.52
CA ASN A 45 11.96 14.56 -37.88
C ASN A 45 12.01 13.56 -36.72
N MET A 46 11.48 13.91 -35.55
CA MET A 46 11.42 12.97 -34.43
C MET A 46 10.30 11.95 -34.61
N ARG A 47 10.51 10.77 -34.06
CA ARG A 47 9.46 9.76 -33.88
C ARG A 47 8.77 10.00 -32.55
N ASP A 48 7.49 9.67 -32.49
CA ASP A 48 6.73 9.67 -31.24
C ASP A 48 7.33 8.61 -30.32
N LEU A 49 7.81 9.03 -29.15
CA LEU A 49 8.48 8.15 -28.21
C LEU A 49 8.30 8.62 -26.77
N ILE A 50 8.39 7.66 -25.85
CA ILE A 50 8.34 7.90 -24.41
C ILE A 50 9.76 7.77 -23.87
N VAL A 51 10.32 8.87 -23.36
CA VAL A 51 11.66 8.87 -22.74
C VAL A 51 11.53 8.66 -21.23
N PRO A 52 12.13 7.61 -20.66
CA PRO A 52 12.27 7.50 -19.21
C PRO A 52 13.25 8.56 -18.71
N ILE A 53 12.82 9.38 -17.75
CA ILE A 53 13.68 10.40 -17.14
C ILE A 53 14.30 9.86 -15.85
N ILE A 54 13.46 9.43 -14.91
CA ILE A 54 13.88 9.00 -13.56
C ILE A 54 13.02 7.85 -13.03
N TRP A 55 13.60 7.12 -12.08
CA TRP A 55 12.94 6.08 -11.30
C TRP A 55 13.03 6.46 -9.82
N ILE A 56 11.90 6.37 -9.13
CA ILE A 56 11.76 6.73 -7.72
C ILE A 56 11.34 5.47 -6.96
N ASN A 57 12.02 5.19 -5.86
CA ASN A 57 11.67 4.12 -4.92
C ASN A 57 11.37 4.76 -3.56
N GLU A 58 10.09 4.85 -3.25
CA GLU A 58 9.59 5.33 -1.97
C GLU A 58 9.25 4.13 -1.10
N SER A 59 9.79 4.08 0.12
CA SER A 59 9.51 3.00 1.05
C SER A 59 9.32 3.54 2.46
N ALA A 60 8.29 3.06 3.14
CA ALA A 60 8.06 3.35 4.54
C ALA A 60 7.62 2.08 5.25
N ILE A 61 8.17 1.85 6.44
CA ILE A 61 7.82 0.71 7.29
C ILE A 61 7.56 1.27 8.68
N ILE A 62 6.47 0.81 9.29
CA ILE A 62 6.14 1.20 10.65
C ILE A 62 7.19 0.69 11.65
N ASP A 63 7.58 1.54 12.59
CA ASP A 63 8.48 1.13 13.67
C ASP A 63 7.75 0.24 14.69
N SER A 64 8.53 -0.51 15.48
CA SER A 64 7.99 -1.46 16.45
C SER A 64 7.11 -0.81 17.52
N LYS A 65 7.42 0.42 17.93
CA LYS A 65 6.65 1.13 18.96
C LYS A 65 5.30 1.59 18.41
N THR A 66 5.27 2.17 17.21
CA THR A 66 4.00 2.56 16.57
C THR A 66 3.15 1.33 16.23
N ARG A 67 3.78 0.20 15.87
CA ARG A 67 3.09 -1.09 15.68
C ARG A 67 2.41 -1.57 16.96
N GLU A 68 3.09 -1.49 18.11
CA GLU A 68 2.51 -1.87 19.40
C GLU A 68 1.31 -0.98 19.75
N GLN A 69 1.43 0.34 19.50
CA GLN A 69 0.34 1.29 19.72
C GLN A 69 -0.90 0.98 18.86
N LEU A 70 -0.73 0.48 17.62
CA LEU A 70 -1.84 0.01 16.79
C LEU A 70 -2.46 -1.30 17.28
N GLN A 71 -1.67 -2.22 17.85
CA GLN A 71 -2.17 -3.51 18.30
C GLN A 71 -3.04 -3.44 19.55
N ILE A 72 -2.79 -2.49 20.45
CA ILE A 72 -3.54 -2.32 21.71
C ILE A 72 -5.04 -2.11 21.45
N PRO A 73 -5.49 -1.11 20.66
CA PRO A 73 -6.92 -0.89 20.43
C PRO A 73 -7.58 -2.05 19.69
N ILE A 74 -6.87 -2.70 18.76
CA ILE A 74 -7.38 -3.87 18.03
C ILE A 74 -7.63 -5.05 19.00
N LYS A 75 -6.68 -5.35 19.88
CA LYS A 75 -6.83 -6.40 20.90
C LYS A 75 -7.99 -6.11 21.85
N LEU A 76 -8.10 -4.85 22.29
CA LEU A 76 -9.20 -4.42 23.16
C LEU A 76 -10.56 -4.60 22.48
N PHE A 77 -10.67 -4.21 21.20
CA PHE A 77 -11.89 -4.38 20.41
C PHE A 77 -12.32 -5.85 20.32
N PHE A 78 -11.42 -6.77 20.00
CA PHE A 78 -11.73 -8.20 19.98
C PHE A 78 -12.10 -8.75 21.35
N MET A 79 -11.41 -8.33 22.41
CA MET A 79 -11.72 -8.74 23.77
C MET A 79 -13.14 -8.34 24.16
N LEU A 80 -13.57 -7.12 23.80
CA LEU A 80 -14.93 -6.64 24.06
C LEU A 80 -15.98 -7.44 23.29
N ILE A 81 -15.75 -7.69 21.98
CA ILE A 81 -16.65 -8.51 21.18
C ILE A 81 -16.80 -9.90 21.78
N PHE A 82 -15.68 -10.52 22.18
CA PHE A 82 -15.69 -11.84 22.78
C PHE A 82 -16.47 -11.87 24.09
N LEU A 83 -16.28 -10.86 24.95
CA LEU A 83 -16.96 -10.76 26.24
C LEU A 83 -18.48 -10.56 26.05
N VAL A 84 -18.89 -9.66 25.17
CA VAL A 84 -20.32 -9.44 24.85
C VAL A 84 -20.95 -10.69 24.23
N GLY A 85 -20.27 -11.32 23.28
CA GLY A 85 -20.73 -12.57 22.67
C GLY A 85 -20.85 -13.71 23.69
N PHE A 86 -19.91 -13.80 24.63
CA PHE A 86 -19.94 -14.78 25.70
C PHE A 86 -21.09 -14.54 26.69
N CYS A 87 -21.34 -13.29 27.08
CA CYS A 87 -22.51 -12.94 27.91
C CYS A 87 -23.82 -13.32 27.22
N TYR A 88 -23.97 -13.00 25.93
CA TYR A 88 -25.16 -13.36 25.16
C TYR A 88 -25.34 -14.88 25.05
N PHE A 89 -24.25 -15.63 24.82
CA PHE A 89 -24.28 -17.08 24.81
C PHE A 89 -24.74 -17.67 26.14
N LEU A 90 -24.26 -17.14 27.26
CA LEU A 90 -24.67 -17.57 28.60
C LEU A 90 -26.14 -17.26 28.88
N GLU A 91 -26.64 -16.08 28.51
CA GLU A 91 -28.06 -15.74 28.65
C GLU A 91 -28.92 -16.75 27.88
N VAL A 92 -28.64 -16.96 26.60
CA VAL A 92 -29.41 -17.91 25.77
C VAL A 92 -29.34 -19.32 26.36
N PHE A 93 -28.19 -19.79 26.82
CA PHE A 93 -28.02 -21.14 27.38
C PHE A 93 -28.69 -21.33 28.74
N VAL A 94 -28.71 -20.30 29.60
CA VAL A 94 -29.34 -20.36 30.92
C VAL A 94 -30.88 -20.28 30.83
N PHE A 95 -31.40 -19.60 29.81
CA PHE A 95 -32.85 -19.46 29.57
C PHE A 95 -33.41 -20.49 28.57
N LEU A 96 -32.62 -21.46 28.11
CA LEU A 96 -33.04 -22.64 27.34
C LEU A 96 -33.25 -23.87 28.25
#